data_AF-A0A9P9QS49-F1
#
_entry.id   AF-A0A9P9QS49-F1
#
_cell.length_a   1.000
_cell.length_b   1.000
_cell.length_c   1.000
_cell.angle_alpha   90.00
_cell.angle_beta   90.00
_cell.angle_gamma   90.00
#
_symmetry.space_group_name_H-M   'P 1'
#
loop_
_entity.id
_entity.type
_entity.pdbx_description
1 polymer ?
#
loop_
_entity_poly.entity_id
_entity_poly.type
_entity_poly.pdbx_seq_one_letter_code
_entity_poly.pdbx_strand_id
1 'polypeptide(L)'
;MLSKTSLLALLTATASAAAIPSESGTWIWHVTGATSVCTGASSCQYSFSVSAPAGPSGEPSFDATGCFGTSIQGGFKSCSVVGVDVPGDVLAQEINHGIDENADVEVRFTFEQNGIKYTYTGGHVIAHGGARADFDITPGEVFAVPVEG
;
A
#
# COMPACT_ATOMS: atom_id res chain seq x y z
N MET A 1 -66.04 38.67 -22.82
CA MET A 1 -65.26 37.58 -23.45
C MET A 1 -64.07 37.28 -22.55
N LEU A 2 -64.08 36.14 -21.85
CA LEU A 2 -63.03 35.75 -20.91
C LEU A 2 -61.82 35.19 -21.67
N SER A 3 -60.64 35.77 -21.46
CA SER A 3 -59.37 35.19 -21.92
C SER A 3 -58.77 34.35 -20.79
N LYS A 4 -58.66 33.03 -21.02
CA LYS A 4 -58.02 32.07 -20.12
C LYS A 4 -56.53 31.99 -20.48
N THR A 5 -55.66 32.43 -19.58
CA THR A 5 -54.22 32.18 -19.68
C THR A 5 -53.86 30.95 -18.84
N SER A 6 -53.57 29.83 -19.51
CA SER A 6 -53.00 28.64 -18.89
C SER A 6 -51.51 28.86 -18.59
N LEU A 7 -51.13 28.73 -17.34
CA LEU A 7 -49.73 28.64 -16.89
C LEU A 7 -49.27 27.18 -17.00
N LEU A 8 -48.28 26.91 -17.86
CA LEU A 8 -47.55 25.65 -17.87
C LEU A 8 -46.49 25.68 -16.76
N ALA A 9 -46.63 24.83 -15.75
CA ALA A 9 -45.59 24.59 -14.76
C ALA A 9 -44.62 23.51 -15.29
N LEU A 10 -43.36 23.90 -15.53
CA LEU A 10 -42.28 22.98 -15.84
C LEU A 10 -41.75 22.38 -14.52
N LEU A 11 -42.03 21.09 -14.28
CA LEU A 11 -41.38 20.31 -13.24
C LEU A 11 -39.97 19.94 -13.71
N THR A 12 -38.96 20.63 -13.21
CA THR A 12 -37.56 20.20 -13.33
C THR A 12 -37.34 19.01 -12.38
N ALA A 13 -37.26 17.81 -12.94
CA ALA A 13 -36.80 16.64 -12.21
C ALA A 13 -35.31 16.79 -11.89
N THR A 14 -34.99 17.09 -10.64
CA THR A 14 -33.62 16.94 -10.12
C THR A 14 -33.31 15.44 -10.09
N ALA A 15 -32.54 14.98 -11.06
CA ALA A 15 -31.92 13.67 -10.99
C ALA A 15 -30.92 13.70 -9.83
N SER A 16 -31.29 13.12 -8.69
CA SER A 16 -30.32 12.76 -7.68
C SER A 16 -29.39 11.72 -8.31
N ALA A 17 -28.17 12.13 -8.65
CA ALA A 17 -27.12 11.18 -8.93
C ALA A 17 -26.91 10.37 -7.66
N ALA A 18 -27.39 9.13 -7.64
CA ALA A 18 -27.01 8.18 -6.62
C ALA A 18 -25.48 8.08 -6.70
N ALA A 19 -24.80 8.42 -5.61
CA ALA A 19 -23.39 8.08 -5.46
C ALA A 19 -23.30 6.57 -5.64
N ILE A 20 -22.73 6.15 -6.76
CA ILE A 20 -22.37 4.75 -6.99
C ILE A 20 -21.45 4.41 -5.82
N PRO A 21 -21.73 3.35 -5.03
CA PRO A 21 -20.76 2.90 -4.04
C PRO A 21 -19.47 2.68 -4.82
N SER A 22 -18.45 3.48 -4.55
CA SER A 22 -17.10 3.21 -5.02
C SER A 22 -16.84 1.76 -4.66
N GLU A 23 -16.64 0.90 -5.66
CA GLU A 23 -16.21 -0.46 -5.39
C GLU A 23 -15.06 -0.33 -4.40
N SER A 24 -15.21 -0.94 -3.22
CA SER A 24 -14.13 -1.06 -2.25
C SER A 24 -13.06 -1.92 -2.90
N GLY A 25 -12.25 -1.29 -3.76
CA GLY A 25 -11.20 -1.94 -4.50
C GLY A 25 -10.18 -2.49 -3.53
N THR A 26 -9.42 -3.48 -3.96
CA THR A 26 -8.24 -3.90 -3.22
C THR A 26 -7.12 -2.91 -3.52
N TRP A 27 -6.50 -2.34 -2.49
CA TRP A 27 -5.32 -1.50 -2.68
C TRP A 27 -4.10 -2.39 -2.90
N ILE A 28 -3.56 -2.42 -4.13
CA ILE A 28 -2.46 -3.32 -4.48
C ILE A 28 -1.11 -2.59 -4.41
N TRP A 29 -0.14 -3.21 -3.75
CA TRP A 29 1.25 -2.76 -3.73
C TRP A 29 2.09 -3.63 -4.66
N HIS A 30 2.74 -3.00 -5.63
CA HIS A 30 3.59 -3.67 -6.61
C HIS A 30 5.02 -3.71 -6.09
N VAL A 31 5.54 -4.91 -5.86
CA VAL A 31 6.94 -5.16 -5.52
C VAL A 31 7.69 -5.56 -6.77
N THR A 32 8.83 -4.92 -7.01
CA THR A 32 9.67 -5.18 -8.18
C THR A 32 11.11 -5.50 -7.80
N GLY A 33 11.70 -6.45 -8.54
CA GLY A 33 13.08 -6.85 -8.43
C GLY A 33 13.46 -7.44 -7.09
N ALA A 34 12.50 -8.08 -6.40
CA ALA A 34 12.76 -8.71 -5.11
C ALA A 34 13.77 -9.83 -5.23
N THR A 35 14.75 -9.79 -4.34
CA THR A 35 15.83 -10.78 -4.28
C THR A 35 16.05 -11.17 -2.84
N SER A 36 16.39 -12.44 -2.64
CA SER A 36 16.88 -12.96 -1.36
C SER A 36 18.13 -13.80 -1.60
N VAL A 37 19.26 -13.35 -1.04
CA VAL A 37 20.57 -13.97 -1.24
C VAL A 37 21.18 -14.32 0.11
N CYS A 38 21.49 -15.60 0.29
CA CYS A 38 22.11 -16.12 1.50
C CYS A 38 23.59 -16.45 1.27
N THR A 39 24.45 -16.02 2.19
CA THR A 39 25.89 -16.34 2.23
C THR A 39 26.22 -17.42 3.27
N GLY A 40 25.19 -18.02 3.87
CA GLY A 40 25.27 -19.06 4.89
C GLY A 40 23.90 -19.24 5.57
N ALA A 41 23.81 -20.17 6.53
CA ALA A 41 22.53 -20.58 7.14
C ALA A 41 21.74 -19.44 7.83
N SER A 42 22.42 -18.37 8.24
CA SER A 42 21.83 -17.27 9.02
C SER A 42 22.16 -15.87 8.50
N SER A 43 22.77 -15.78 7.31
CA SER A 43 23.18 -14.51 6.70
C SER A 43 22.54 -14.36 5.33
N CYS A 44 21.29 -13.89 5.33
CA CYS A 44 20.53 -13.57 4.14
C CYS A 44 20.33 -12.06 4.02
N GLN A 45 20.27 -11.60 2.78
CA GLN A 45 20.06 -10.20 2.43
C GLN A 45 18.95 -10.10 1.40
N TYR A 46 18.09 -9.12 1.60
CA TYR A 46 17.00 -8.80 0.68
C TYR A 46 17.22 -7.45 0.01
N SER A 47 16.65 -7.29 -1.18
CA SER A 47 16.56 -6.01 -1.88
C SER A 47 15.35 -6.00 -2.81
N PHE A 48 14.60 -4.90 -2.82
CA PHE A 48 13.49 -4.65 -3.75
C PHE A 48 13.11 -3.16 -3.82
N SER A 49 12.17 -2.84 -4.70
CA SER A 49 11.39 -1.60 -4.70
C SER A 49 9.91 -1.93 -4.55
N VAL A 50 9.14 -1.01 -3.99
CA VAL A 50 7.69 -1.17 -3.81
C VAL A 50 6.97 0.14 -4.08
N SER A 51 5.87 0.06 -4.83
CA SER A 51 5.06 1.21 -5.18
C SER A 51 3.58 0.87 -5.11
N ALA A 52 2.74 1.86 -4.85
CA ALA A 52 1.30 1.72 -4.93
C ALA A 52 0.66 2.99 -5.52
N PRO A 53 -0.40 2.86 -6.33
CA PRO A 53 -1.26 3.99 -6.67
C PRO A 53 -2.02 4.47 -5.43
N ALA A 54 -2.78 5.56 -5.56
CA ALA A 54 -3.72 5.96 -4.51
C ALA A 54 -4.74 4.85 -4.27
N GLY A 55 -5.07 4.61 -3.00
CA GLY A 55 -6.02 3.57 -2.61
C GLY A 55 -7.48 3.99 -2.80
N PRO A 56 -8.40 3.02 -2.80
CA PRO A 56 -9.81 3.25 -3.07
C PRO A 56 -10.54 4.00 -1.94
N SER A 57 -9.97 4.04 -0.73
CA SER A 57 -10.50 4.79 0.40
C SER A 57 -9.77 6.12 0.63
N GLY A 58 -8.94 6.54 -0.34
CA GLY A 58 -8.19 7.79 -0.27
C GLY A 58 -6.81 7.63 0.37
N GLU A 59 -6.30 6.41 0.47
CA GLU A 59 -4.91 6.16 0.84
C GLU A 59 -3.96 6.81 -0.19
N PRO A 60 -2.83 7.38 0.24
CA PRO A 60 -1.92 8.05 -0.66
C PRO A 60 -1.15 7.07 -1.54
N SER A 61 -0.80 7.49 -2.77
CA SER A 61 0.18 6.78 -3.57
C SER A 61 1.58 6.88 -2.96
N PHE A 62 2.42 5.88 -3.17
CA PHE A 62 3.83 5.95 -2.81
C PHE A 62 4.70 5.22 -3.84
N ASP A 63 5.95 5.63 -3.91
CA ASP A 63 7.02 4.94 -4.64
C ASP A 63 8.25 4.90 -3.74
N ALA A 64 8.65 3.69 -3.36
CA ALA A 64 9.78 3.44 -2.47
C ALA A 64 10.79 2.52 -3.15
N THR A 65 12.04 2.96 -3.21
CA THR A 65 13.15 2.21 -3.79
C THR A 65 14.27 2.01 -2.78
N GLY A 66 15.13 1.03 -3.05
CA GLY A 66 16.23 0.70 -2.15
C GLY A 66 15.74 0.18 -0.81
N CYS A 67 14.70 -0.67 -0.83
CA CYS A 67 14.28 -1.45 0.33
C CYS A 67 15.24 -2.63 0.44
N PHE A 68 16.27 -2.53 1.27
CA PHE A 68 17.26 -3.59 1.46
C PHE A 68 17.66 -3.76 2.91
N GLY A 69 18.10 -4.96 3.27
CA GLY A 69 18.51 -5.25 4.62
C GLY A 69 19.02 -6.68 4.79
N THR A 70 19.33 -6.99 6.03
CA THR A 70 19.63 -8.35 6.48
C THR A 70 18.35 -8.97 7.02
N SER A 71 18.14 -10.25 6.76
CA SER A 71 16.92 -10.99 7.13
C SER A 71 16.89 -11.33 8.62
N ILE A 72 16.72 -10.29 9.46
CA ILE A 72 16.58 -10.38 10.91
C ILE A 72 15.11 -10.17 11.24
N GLN A 73 14.50 -11.15 11.91
CA GLN A 73 13.10 -11.07 12.34
C GLN A 73 12.85 -9.84 13.22
N GLY A 74 11.80 -9.08 12.89
CA GLY A 74 11.40 -7.87 13.61
C GLY A 74 12.23 -6.63 13.31
N GLY A 75 13.18 -6.71 12.37
CA GLY A 75 14.08 -5.63 11.99
C GLY A 75 13.59 -4.80 10.80
N PHE A 76 12.37 -4.26 10.83
CA PHE A 76 11.88 -3.32 9.81
C PHE A 76 12.89 -2.17 9.60
N LYS A 77 13.28 -1.96 8.34
CA LYS A 77 14.18 -0.87 7.92
C LYS A 77 13.49 0.01 6.89
N SER A 78 13.72 1.32 6.97
CA SER A 78 13.24 2.27 5.98
C SER A 78 13.84 1.98 4.61
N CYS A 79 13.03 2.09 3.56
CA CYS A 79 13.54 2.11 2.20
C CYS A 79 14.35 3.39 1.94
N SER A 80 15.38 3.30 1.10
CA SER A 80 16.38 4.36 0.94
C SER A 80 15.86 5.62 0.27
N VAL A 81 14.95 5.46 -0.70
CA VAL A 81 14.27 6.58 -1.33
C VAL A 81 12.79 6.31 -1.18
N VAL A 82 12.13 7.15 -0.41
CA VAL A 82 10.69 7.30 -0.44
C VAL A 82 10.46 8.56 -1.28
N GLY A 83 9.65 8.51 -2.33
CA GLY A 83 9.45 9.64 -3.25
C GLY A 83 9.24 10.97 -2.49
N VAL A 84 9.75 12.09 -3.02
CA VAL A 84 9.79 13.38 -2.30
C VAL A 84 8.43 13.87 -1.79
N ASP A 85 7.34 13.36 -2.36
CA ASP A 85 5.96 13.68 -2.01
C ASP A 85 5.23 12.54 -1.25
N VAL A 86 5.96 11.54 -0.75
CA VAL A 86 5.32 10.45 0.01
C VAL A 86 4.97 10.94 1.42
N PRO A 87 3.68 10.94 1.80
CA PRO A 87 3.22 11.51 3.06
C PRO A 87 3.43 10.58 4.27
N GLY A 88 4.47 9.75 4.24
CA GLY A 88 4.66 8.66 5.20
C GLY A 88 5.96 7.90 5.05
N ASP A 89 6.11 6.86 5.87
CA ASP A 89 7.29 5.99 5.91
C ASP A 89 6.96 4.61 5.33
N VAL A 90 7.80 4.16 4.40
CA VAL A 90 7.79 2.78 3.89
C VAL A 90 8.95 2.01 4.52
N LEU A 91 8.60 0.97 5.28
CA LEU A 91 9.55 0.07 5.93
C LEU A 91 9.43 -1.33 5.32
N ALA A 92 10.55 -2.04 5.27
CA ALA A 92 10.64 -3.41 4.77
C ALA A 92 11.42 -4.30 5.73
N GLN A 93 11.08 -5.58 5.78
CA GLN A 93 11.91 -6.63 6.34
C GLN A 93 11.80 -7.92 5.53
N GLU A 94 12.76 -8.82 5.74
CA GLU A 94 12.66 -10.21 5.33
C GLU A 94 12.75 -11.10 6.56
N ILE A 95 11.82 -12.04 6.68
CA ILE A 95 11.86 -13.14 7.65
C ILE A 95 12.42 -14.37 6.94
N ASN A 96 13.64 -14.74 7.32
CA ASN A 96 14.26 -15.99 6.88
C ASN A 96 13.80 -17.14 7.80
N HIS A 97 13.24 -18.20 7.21
CA HIS A 97 12.84 -19.42 7.91
C HIS A 97 13.92 -20.52 7.91
N GLY A 98 14.94 -20.36 7.09
CA GLY A 98 16.05 -21.30 6.90
C GLY A 98 16.57 -21.21 5.47
N ILE A 99 17.86 -21.51 5.26
CA ILE A 99 18.49 -21.35 3.93
C ILE A 99 17.87 -22.23 2.83
N ASP A 100 17.29 -23.37 3.22
CA ASP A 100 16.60 -24.31 2.33
C ASP A 100 15.08 -24.09 2.30
N GLU A 101 14.59 -23.12 3.08
CA GLU A 101 13.19 -22.73 3.13
C GLU A 101 12.99 -21.41 2.35
N ASN A 102 11.74 -21.01 2.18
CA ASN A 102 11.45 -19.70 1.60
C ASN A 102 11.59 -18.61 2.65
N ALA A 103 11.57 -17.35 2.21
CA ALA A 103 11.54 -16.18 3.07
C ALA A 103 10.24 -15.38 2.88
N ASP A 104 9.77 -14.75 3.96
CA ASP A 104 8.68 -13.78 3.86
C ASP A 104 9.26 -12.37 3.70
N VAL A 105 8.91 -11.71 2.61
CA VAL A 105 9.08 -10.27 2.47
C VAL A 105 7.87 -9.59 3.08
N GLU A 106 8.10 -8.69 4.03
CA GLU A 106 7.04 -7.87 4.63
C GLU A 106 7.31 -6.39 4.37
N VAL A 107 6.25 -5.69 3.99
CA VAL A 107 6.24 -4.24 3.80
C VAL A 107 5.26 -3.63 4.79
N ARG A 108 5.67 -2.52 5.40
CA ARG A 108 4.83 -1.66 6.22
C ARG A 108 4.82 -0.27 5.65
N PHE A 109 3.64 0.31 5.52
CA PHE A 109 3.49 1.71 5.17
C PHE A 109 2.70 2.43 6.25
N THR A 110 3.20 3.58 6.65
CA THR A 110 2.61 4.40 7.70
C THR A 110 2.48 5.83 7.21
N PHE A 111 1.28 6.40 7.26
CA PHE A 111 1.01 7.76 6.83
C PHE A 111 0.00 8.45 7.76
N GLU A 112 -0.02 9.78 7.72
CA GLU A 112 -0.97 10.57 8.49
C GLU A 112 -2.01 11.21 7.56
N GLN A 113 -3.29 11.10 7.92
CA GLN A 113 -4.39 11.72 7.20
C GLN A 113 -5.44 12.18 8.20
N ASN A 114 -5.86 13.44 8.11
CA ASN A 114 -6.88 14.03 8.99
C ASN A 114 -6.58 13.88 10.50
N GLY A 115 -5.31 13.93 10.90
CA GLY A 115 -4.89 13.77 12.30
C GLY A 115 -4.92 12.32 12.80
N ILE A 116 -5.08 11.34 11.91
CA ILE A 116 -5.01 9.91 12.21
C ILE A 116 -3.78 9.33 11.52
N LYS A 117 -2.98 8.58 12.28
CA LYS A 117 -1.86 7.80 11.78
C LYS A 117 -2.33 6.39 11.44
N TYR A 118 -2.28 6.06 10.15
CA TYR A 118 -2.65 4.75 9.62
C TYR A 118 -1.40 3.89 9.44
N THR A 119 -1.53 2.60 9.71
CA THR A 119 -0.48 1.61 9.44
C THR A 119 -1.06 0.44 8.66
N TYR A 120 -0.48 0.19 7.49
CA TYR A 120 -0.80 -0.94 6.64
C TYR A 120 0.39 -1.88 6.56
N THR A 121 0.13 -3.18 6.54
CA THR A 121 1.16 -4.21 6.33
C THR A 121 0.69 -5.26 5.35
N GLY A 122 1.61 -5.78 4.56
CA GLY A 122 1.39 -6.98 3.78
C GLY A 122 2.71 -7.67 3.47
N GLY A 123 2.62 -8.89 2.96
CA GLY A 123 3.81 -9.66 2.66
C GLY A 123 3.60 -10.71 1.59
N HIS A 124 4.71 -11.28 1.15
CA HIS A 124 4.75 -12.33 0.15
C HIS A 124 5.93 -13.28 0.40
N VAL A 125 5.72 -14.55 0.08
CA VAL A 125 6.75 -15.58 0.19
C VAL A 125 7.62 -15.56 -1.07
N ILE A 126 8.94 -15.51 -0.92
CA ILE A 126 9.90 -15.64 -2.01
C ILE A 126 10.91 -16.76 -1.73
N ALA A 127 11.41 -17.38 -2.79
CA ALA A 127 12.49 -18.35 -2.67
C ALA A 127 13.84 -17.65 -2.45
N HIS A 128 14.71 -18.29 -1.67
CA HIS A 128 16.14 -17.96 -1.69
C HIS A 128 16.79 -18.33 -3.03
N GLY A 129 17.90 -17.69 -3.37
CA GLY A 129 18.72 -18.04 -4.54
C GLY A 129 19.02 -16.87 -5.49
N GLY A 130 18.66 -15.64 -5.10
CA GLY A 130 19.03 -14.43 -5.84
C GLY A 130 18.30 -14.21 -7.17
N ALA A 131 17.41 -15.12 -7.56
CA ALA A 131 16.49 -14.86 -8.66
C ALA A 131 15.61 -13.65 -8.32
N ARG A 132 15.39 -12.78 -9.31
CA ARG A 132 14.52 -11.62 -9.15
C ARG A 132 13.06 -12.05 -9.28
N ALA A 133 12.21 -11.57 -8.39
CA ALA A 133 10.77 -11.78 -8.42
C ALA A 133 10.03 -10.44 -8.38
N ASP A 134 8.97 -10.35 -9.19
CA ASP A 134 8.00 -9.27 -9.17
C ASP A 134 6.66 -9.88 -8.71
N PHE A 135 5.97 -9.20 -7.80
CA PHE A 135 4.71 -9.70 -7.24
C PHE A 135 3.89 -8.57 -6.63
N ASP A 136 2.63 -8.88 -6.37
CA ASP A 136 1.67 -7.98 -5.76
C ASP A 136 1.44 -8.36 -4.29
N ILE A 137 1.37 -7.34 -3.44
CA ILE A 137 0.95 -7.45 -2.05
C ILE A 137 -0.43 -6.80 -1.92
N THR A 138 -1.36 -7.53 -1.30
CA THR A 138 -2.60 -6.96 -0.76
C THR A 138 -2.37 -6.65 0.72
N PRO A 139 -2.16 -5.39 1.11
CA PRO A 139 -1.95 -5.01 2.49
C PRO A 139 -3.27 -5.04 3.27
N GLY A 140 -3.17 -5.32 4.56
CA GLY A 140 -4.24 -5.09 5.53
C GLY A 140 -3.94 -3.85 6.37
N GLU A 141 -4.99 -3.09 6.71
CA GLU A 141 -4.90 -2.07 7.76
C GLU A 141 -4.71 -2.77 9.11
N VAL A 142 -3.70 -2.37 9.86
CA VAL A 142 -3.38 -2.96 11.16
C VAL A 142 -3.91 -2.10 12.30
N PHE A 143 -3.67 -0.78 12.24
CA PHE A 143 -4.12 0.17 13.26
C PHE A 143 -4.29 1.58 12.69
N ALA A 144 -5.26 2.32 13.25
CA ALA A 144 -5.44 3.75 13.06
C ALA A 144 -5.44 4.43 14.44
N VAL A 145 -4.46 5.31 14.69
CA VAL A 145 -4.27 5.97 15.99
C VAL A 145 -4.31 7.49 15.82
N PRO A 146 -5.08 8.24 16.64
CA PRO A 146 -5.02 9.70 16.64
C PRO A 146 -3.58 10.18 16.92
N VAL A 147 -3.13 11.17 16.16
CA VAL A 147 -1.85 11.85 16.41
C VAL A 147 -2.07 12.85 17.55
N GLU A 148 -1.37 12.69 18.67
CA GLU A 148 -1.38 13.71 19.73
C GLU A 148 -0.68 14.97 19.19
N GLY A 149 -1.40 16.09 19.18
CA GLY A 149 -0.92 17.39 18.67
C GLY A 149 -0.12 18.21 19.67
#